data_AF-A0A7C3SXH3-F1
#
_entry.id   AF-A0A7C3SXH3-F1
#
_cell.length_a   1.000
_cell.length_b   1.000
_cell.length_c   1.000
_cell.angle_alpha   90.00
_cell.angle_beta   90.00
_cell.angle_gamma   90.00
#
_symmetry.space_group_name_H-M   'P 1'
#
loop_
_entity.id
_entity.type
_entity.pdbx_description
1 polymer ?
#
loop_
_entity_poly.entity_id
_entity_poly.type
_entity_poly.pdbx_seq_one_letter_code
_entity_poly.pdbx_strand_id
1 'polypeptide(L)'
;MIKNFISIFFVMLCISFNYLYAEEGILAGTSTIDITPEPGKEMPGGFNKAISKGTHDPLELNTLVLKNANTAVAIVSIDSLFIPDDIVAGVRTKISEKIPLPPQNIIISASHTHHGGPIVDVFSSERDPEYCSMVENKIVEGIQTAWNNLTKAKIGFVEGEQEG
;
A
#
# COMPACT_ATOMS: atom_id res chain seq x y z
N MET A 1 -57.33 -6.91 12.69
CA MET A 1 -56.44 -5.74 12.55
C MET A 1 -55.24 -5.76 13.49
N ILE A 2 -55.40 -6.04 14.80
CA ILE A 2 -54.29 -5.95 15.80
C ILE A 2 -53.18 -7.01 15.60
N LYS A 3 -53.51 -8.24 15.13
CA LYS A 3 -52.52 -9.30 14.90
C LYS A 3 -51.51 -9.00 13.78
N ASN A 4 -51.90 -8.22 12.77
CA ASN A 4 -51.01 -7.85 11.66
C ASN A 4 -50.02 -6.75 12.06
N PHE A 5 -50.36 -5.92 13.04
CA PHE A 5 -49.52 -4.82 13.52
C PHE A 5 -48.34 -5.31 14.36
N ILE A 6 -48.57 -6.33 15.21
CA ILE A 6 -47.52 -6.95 16.03
C ILE A 6 -46.51 -7.70 15.16
N SER A 7 -46.98 -8.34 14.07
CA SER A 7 -46.13 -9.07 13.13
C SER A 7 -45.21 -8.13 12.33
N ILE A 8 -45.71 -6.97 11.89
CA ILE A 8 -44.90 -5.96 11.17
C ILE A 8 -43.83 -5.34 12.09
N PHE A 9 -44.16 -5.09 13.36
CA PHE A 9 -43.21 -4.54 14.33
C PHE A 9 -42.08 -5.52 14.65
N PHE A 10 -42.37 -6.82 14.73
CA PHE A 10 -41.37 -7.87 14.97
C PHE A 10 -40.43 -8.06 13.77
N VAL A 11 -40.93 -7.93 12.54
CA VAL A 11 -40.11 -7.98 11.32
C VAL A 11 -39.19 -6.76 11.20
N MET A 12 -39.66 -5.54 11.52
CA MET A 12 -38.79 -4.35 11.57
C MET A 12 -37.73 -4.42 12.68
N LEU A 13 -38.07 -5.03 13.83
CA LEU A 13 -37.11 -5.24 14.93
C LEU A 13 -36.01 -6.25 14.56
N CYS A 14 -36.36 -7.31 13.81
CA CYS A 14 -35.38 -8.27 13.29
C CYS A 14 -34.49 -7.67 12.19
N ILE A 15 -35.00 -6.77 11.35
CA ILE A 15 -34.20 -6.09 10.32
C ILE A 15 -33.21 -5.10 10.94
N SER A 16 -33.60 -4.40 12.00
CA SER A 16 -32.71 -3.51 12.75
C SER A 16 -31.66 -4.27 13.57
N PHE A 17 -31.99 -5.44 14.12
CA PHE A 17 -31.02 -6.31 14.78
C PHE A 17 -29.97 -6.90 13.80
N ASN A 18 -30.36 -7.30 12.59
CA ASN A 18 -29.39 -7.80 11.59
C ASN A 18 -28.46 -6.70 11.07
N TYR A 19 -28.90 -5.43 11.02
CA TYR A 19 -28.03 -4.29 10.71
C TYR A 19 -26.95 -4.05 11.77
N LEU A 20 -27.26 -4.34 13.05
CA LEU A 20 -26.34 -4.23 14.17
C LEU A 20 -25.34 -5.40 14.27
N TYR A 21 -25.62 -6.53 13.61
CA TYR A 21 -24.81 -7.76 13.63
C TYR A 21 -24.39 -8.22 12.22
N ALA A 22 -24.22 -7.30 11.28
CA ALA A 22 -23.45 -7.62 10.08
C ALA A 22 -22.04 -7.99 10.53
N GLU A 23 -21.58 -9.22 10.28
CA GLU A 23 -20.20 -9.60 10.51
C GLU A 23 -19.29 -8.51 9.92
N GLU A 24 -18.50 -7.86 10.77
CA GLU A 24 -17.48 -6.88 10.35
C GLU A 24 -16.34 -7.65 9.65
N GLY A 25 -16.63 -8.16 8.46
CA GLY A 25 -15.65 -8.83 7.63
C GLY A 25 -14.51 -7.89 7.27
N ILE A 26 -13.32 -8.46 7.10
CA ILE A 26 -12.17 -7.70 6.61
C ILE A 26 -12.39 -7.39 5.13
N LEU A 27 -12.19 -6.13 4.78
CA LEU A 27 -12.03 -5.73 3.40
C LEU A 27 -10.54 -5.67 3.06
N ALA A 28 -10.18 -6.14 1.88
CA ALA A 28 -8.84 -6.00 1.33
C ALA A 28 -8.92 -5.39 -0.07
N GLY A 29 -7.96 -4.53 -0.37
CA GLY A 29 -7.79 -3.97 -1.70
C GLY A 29 -6.31 -3.90 -2.02
N THR A 30 -5.98 -4.10 -3.28
CA THR A 30 -4.59 -4.19 -3.74
C THR A 30 -4.35 -3.33 -4.97
N SER A 31 -3.09 -2.97 -5.18
CA SER A 31 -2.62 -2.35 -6.41
C SER A 31 -1.14 -2.68 -6.63
N THR A 32 -0.77 -2.77 -7.91
CA THR A 32 0.62 -2.88 -8.36
C THR A 32 0.87 -1.74 -9.33
N ILE A 33 1.95 -0.99 -9.13
CA ILE A 33 2.29 0.18 -9.93
C ILE A 33 3.77 0.14 -10.31
N ASP A 34 4.05 0.42 -11.58
CA ASP A 34 5.39 0.53 -12.12
C ASP A 34 6.10 1.81 -11.62
N ILE A 35 7.33 1.65 -11.12
CA ILE A 35 8.23 2.72 -10.69
C ILE A 35 9.61 2.65 -11.39
N THR A 36 9.67 1.98 -12.54
CA THR A 36 10.88 1.81 -13.33
C THR A 36 11.38 3.18 -13.82
N PRO A 37 12.63 3.57 -13.49
CA PRO A 37 13.22 4.78 -14.04
C PRO A 37 13.50 4.61 -15.53
N GLU A 38 13.56 5.74 -16.25
CA GLU A 38 14.10 5.75 -17.61
C GLU A 38 15.54 5.22 -17.64
N PRO A 39 15.98 4.59 -18.75
CA PRO A 39 17.38 4.18 -18.91
C PRO A 39 18.35 5.35 -18.72
N GLY A 40 19.56 5.06 -18.23
CA GLY A 40 20.59 6.08 -17.97
C GLY A 40 20.55 6.69 -16.57
N LYS A 41 19.63 6.26 -15.70
CA LYS A 41 19.60 6.65 -14.28
C LYS A 41 20.58 5.83 -13.44
N GLU A 42 21.01 6.39 -12.31
CA GLU A 42 21.91 5.70 -11.38
C GLU A 42 21.20 4.55 -10.65
N MET A 43 21.94 3.46 -10.41
CA MET A 43 21.49 2.35 -9.56
C MET A 43 22.25 2.40 -8.23
N PRO A 44 21.56 2.61 -7.09
CA PRO A 44 22.20 2.74 -5.80
C PRO A 44 22.59 1.38 -5.19
N GLY A 45 23.60 1.38 -4.32
CA GLY A 45 24.01 0.21 -3.51
C GLY A 45 25.30 -0.47 -3.96
N GLY A 46 25.84 -0.11 -5.12
CA GLY A 46 27.19 -0.51 -5.54
C GLY A 46 28.28 0.35 -4.90
N PHE A 47 29.49 -0.21 -4.72
CA PHE A 47 30.64 0.58 -4.27
C PHE A 47 31.07 1.64 -5.31
N ASN A 48 30.90 1.31 -6.59
CA ASN A 48 31.19 2.21 -7.71
C ASN A 48 29.87 2.73 -8.30
N LYS A 49 29.92 3.91 -8.92
CA LYS A 49 28.79 4.49 -9.65
C LYS A 49 28.34 3.53 -10.76
N ALA A 50 27.08 3.14 -10.72
CA ALA A 50 26.44 2.26 -11.69
C ALA A 50 25.31 2.99 -12.39
N ILE A 51 25.27 2.90 -13.71
CA ILE A 51 24.23 3.52 -14.56
C ILE A 51 23.43 2.42 -15.22
N SER A 52 22.11 2.46 -15.09
CA SER A 52 21.22 1.52 -15.77
C SER A 52 21.33 1.66 -17.28
N LYS A 53 21.47 0.52 -17.97
CA LYS A 53 21.50 0.45 -19.45
C LYS A 53 20.14 0.09 -20.04
N GLY A 54 19.14 -0.14 -19.20
CA GLY A 54 17.83 -0.64 -19.57
C GLY A 54 17.24 -1.48 -18.44
N THR A 55 16.05 -2.01 -18.70
CA THR A 55 15.24 -2.74 -17.72
C THR A 55 15.25 -4.24 -18.06
N HIS A 56 15.65 -5.07 -17.10
CA HIS A 56 15.49 -6.53 -17.20
C HIS A 56 14.07 -6.92 -16.77
N ASP A 57 13.72 -6.61 -15.52
CA ASP A 57 12.36 -6.70 -14.97
C ASP A 57 11.89 -5.31 -14.53
N PRO A 58 10.59 -4.98 -14.67
CA PRO A 58 10.03 -3.76 -14.10
C PRO A 58 10.26 -3.67 -12.60
N LEU A 59 10.44 -2.46 -12.09
CA LEU A 59 10.41 -2.19 -10.65
C LEU A 59 8.97 -1.87 -10.24
N GLU A 60 8.47 -2.52 -9.21
CA GLU A 60 7.10 -2.35 -8.77
C GLU A 60 7.02 -1.74 -7.36
N LEU A 61 5.93 -1.03 -7.12
CA LEU A 61 5.35 -0.93 -5.78
C LEU A 61 4.07 -1.75 -5.71
N ASN A 62 3.95 -2.50 -4.63
CA ASN A 62 2.86 -3.41 -4.35
C ASN A 62 2.18 -2.96 -3.05
N THR A 63 0.90 -2.59 -3.14
CA THR A 63 0.13 -2.06 -2.01
C THR A 63 -0.99 -3.01 -1.62
N LEU A 64 -1.12 -3.24 -0.32
CA LEU A 64 -2.24 -3.90 0.33
C LEU A 64 -2.88 -2.94 1.34
N VAL A 65 -4.17 -2.67 1.18
CA VAL A 65 -4.98 -2.00 2.19
C VAL A 65 -5.90 -3.02 2.83
N LEU A 66 -5.84 -3.14 4.17
CA LEU A 66 -6.77 -3.91 4.96
C LEU A 66 -7.64 -2.97 5.77
N LYS A 67 -8.95 -3.19 5.79
CA LYS A 67 -9.91 -2.34 6.47
C LYS A 67 -10.98 -3.16 7.19
N ASN A 68 -11.35 -2.76 8.41
CA ASN A 68 -12.56 -3.22 9.09
C ASN A 68 -13.49 -2.02 9.39
N ALA A 69 -14.46 -2.17 10.29
CA ALA A 69 -15.36 -1.06 10.63
C ALA A 69 -14.65 0.05 11.41
N ASN A 70 -13.61 -0.28 12.18
CA ASN A 70 -12.97 0.62 13.13
C ASN A 70 -11.70 1.28 12.58
N THR A 71 -10.96 0.61 11.71
CA THR A 71 -9.65 1.06 11.26
C THR A 71 -9.26 0.53 9.88
N ALA A 72 -8.19 1.08 9.33
CA ALA A 72 -7.53 0.61 8.12
C ALA A 72 -6.01 0.69 8.27
N VAL A 73 -5.29 -0.18 7.57
CA VAL A 73 -3.82 -0.19 7.46
C VAL A 73 -3.44 -0.32 5.99
N ALA A 74 -2.42 0.42 5.56
CA ALA A 74 -1.78 0.25 4.27
C ALA A 74 -0.36 -0.30 4.46
N ILE A 75 -0.05 -1.36 3.72
CA ILE A 75 1.27 -1.96 3.64
C ILE A 75 1.72 -1.81 2.19
N VAL A 76 2.86 -1.16 1.98
CA VAL A 76 3.45 -0.91 0.67
C VAL A 76 4.84 -1.53 0.65
N SER A 77 5.08 -2.43 -0.29
CA SER A 77 6.43 -2.91 -0.61
C SER A 77 6.88 -2.26 -1.90
N ILE A 78 8.10 -1.74 -1.95
CA ILE A 78 8.67 -1.09 -3.13
C ILE A 78 9.99 -1.75 -3.55
N ASP A 79 10.19 -1.91 -4.85
CA ASP A 79 11.46 -2.37 -5.41
C ASP A 79 12.47 -1.24 -5.47
N SER A 80 13.16 -1.06 -4.36
CA SER A 80 14.24 -0.09 -4.21
C SER A 80 15.27 -0.55 -3.19
N LEU A 81 16.42 0.13 -3.17
CA LEU A 81 17.42 -0.10 -2.14
C LEU A 81 16.94 0.37 -0.76
N PHE A 82 16.27 1.52 -0.71
CA PHE A 82 15.92 2.19 0.54
C PHE A 82 14.69 3.07 0.33
N ILE A 83 13.93 3.34 1.39
CA ILE A 83 12.86 4.33 1.38
C ILE A 83 13.21 5.49 2.34
N PRO A 84 13.57 6.67 1.81
CA PRO A 84 13.87 7.85 2.62
C PRO A 84 12.71 8.34 3.50
N ASP A 85 13.04 8.84 4.70
CA ASP A 85 12.07 9.36 5.67
C ASP A 85 11.26 10.55 5.16
N ASP A 86 11.86 11.41 4.33
CA ASP A 86 11.18 12.55 3.70
C ASP A 86 10.07 12.09 2.75
N ILE A 87 10.32 11.04 1.96
CA ILE A 87 9.30 10.42 1.11
C ILE A 87 8.19 9.80 1.97
N VAL A 88 8.53 9.05 3.02
CA VAL A 88 7.53 8.45 3.93
C VAL A 88 6.64 9.53 4.57
N ALA A 89 7.23 10.63 5.05
CA ALA A 89 6.51 11.75 5.64
C ALA A 89 5.59 12.44 4.61
N GLY A 90 6.08 12.64 3.38
CA GLY A 90 5.31 13.20 2.26
C GLY A 90 4.09 12.36 1.92
N VAL A 91 4.27 11.03 1.75
CA VAL A 91 3.17 10.08 1.51
C VAL A 91 2.13 10.15 2.61
N ARG A 92 2.56 10.08 3.88
CA ARG A 92 1.66 10.10 5.04
C ARG A 92 0.82 11.37 5.09
N THR A 93 1.44 12.51 4.83
CA THR A 93 0.75 13.81 4.75
C THR A 93 -0.30 13.78 3.63
N LYS A 94 0.12 13.47 2.40
CA LYS A 94 -0.74 13.46 1.20
C LYS A 94 -1.92 12.48 1.32
N ILE A 95 -1.74 11.33 1.96
CA ILE A 95 -2.80 10.32 2.13
C ILE A 95 -3.84 10.76 3.17
N SER A 96 -3.40 11.35 4.27
CA SER A 96 -4.30 11.82 5.34
C SER A 96 -5.32 12.85 4.89
N GLU A 97 -4.99 13.61 3.82
CA GLU A 97 -5.87 14.60 3.20
C GLU A 97 -6.89 13.99 2.23
N LYS A 98 -6.68 12.75 1.78
CA LYS A 98 -7.42 12.14 0.65
C LYS A 98 -8.37 11.03 1.07
N ILE A 99 -7.99 10.24 2.07
CA ILE A 99 -8.77 9.08 2.54
C ILE A 99 -8.68 8.98 4.07
N PRO A 100 -9.67 8.36 4.75
CA PRO A 100 -9.69 8.21 6.20
C PRO A 100 -8.74 7.07 6.65
N LEU A 101 -7.45 7.21 6.34
CA LEU A 101 -6.37 6.31 6.74
C LEU A 101 -5.39 7.07 7.64
N PRO A 102 -5.28 6.71 8.94
CA PRO A 102 -4.35 7.38 9.84
C PRO A 102 -2.89 7.27 9.37
N PRO A 103 -2.08 8.34 9.41
CA PRO A 103 -0.68 8.33 9.00
C PRO A 103 0.16 7.21 9.63
N GLN A 104 -0.07 6.94 10.92
CA GLN A 104 0.63 5.90 11.67
C GLN A 104 0.28 4.46 11.22
N ASN A 105 -0.79 4.30 10.46
CA ASN A 105 -1.22 3.01 9.91
C ASN A 105 -0.70 2.79 8.47
N ILE A 106 0.31 3.57 8.05
CA ILE A 106 0.95 3.42 6.74
C ILE A 106 2.37 2.88 6.96
N ILE A 107 2.60 1.67 6.47
CA ILE A 107 3.89 0.97 6.49
C ILE A 107 4.42 0.92 5.05
N ILE A 108 5.65 1.38 4.86
CA ILE A 108 6.32 1.37 3.57
C ILE A 108 7.67 0.68 3.77
N SER A 109 7.96 -0.35 2.98
CA SER A 109 9.20 -1.12 3.03
C SER A 109 9.86 -1.20 1.67
N ALA A 110 11.19 -1.14 1.64
CA ALA A 110 11.98 -1.41 0.45
C ALA A 110 12.42 -2.88 0.41
N SER A 111 12.43 -3.51 -0.77
CA SER A 111 12.96 -4.87 -0.96
C SER A 111 14.49 -4.97 -0.82
N HIS A 112 15.16 -3.82 -0.71
CA HIS A 112 16.62 -3.70 -0.64
C HIS A 112 17.34 -4.18 -1.91
N THR A 113 16.73 -3.98 -3.08
CA THR A 113 17.38 -4.28 -4.36
C THR A 113 18.46 -3.24 -4.70
N HIS A 114 19.64 -3.73 -5.08
CA HIS A 114 20.76 -2.91 -5.59
C HIS A 114 20.64 -2.58 -7.10
N HIS A 115 19.55 -3.01 -7.73
CA HIS A 115 19.24 -2.75 -9.14
C HIS A 115 17.98 -1.88 -9.29
N GLY A 116 17.65 -1.12 -8.24
CA GLY A 116 16.55 -0.17 -8.23
C GLY A 116 16.92 1.20 -8.83
N GLY A 117 15.97 2.13 -8.81
CA GLY A 117 16.21 3.51 -9.23
C GLY A 117 16.91 4.40 -8.18
N PRO A 118 17.31 5.62 -8.57
CA PRO A 118 18.13 6.54 -7.78
C PRO A 118 17.32 7.22 -6.65
N ILE A 119 16.91 6.45 -5.64
CA ILE A 119 16.04 6.92 -4.54
C ILE A 119 16.79 7.54 -3.35
N VAL A 120 18.09 7.27 -3.22
CA VAL A 120 18.87 7.63 -2.03
C VAL A 120 20.33 7.92 -2.38
N ASP A 121 20.93 8.89 -1.68
CA ASP A 121 22.38 9.14 -1.73
C ASP A 121 23.09 8.06 -0.90
N VAL A 122 23.91 7.24 -1.55
CA VAL A 122 24.64 6.16 -0.88
C VAL A 122 25.90 5.80 -1.66
N PHE A 123 27.03 5.66 -0.97
CA PHE A 123 28.33 5.41 -1.59
C PHE A 123 28.63 6.40 -2.73
N SER A 124 28.79 5.88 -3.95
CA SER A 124 29.09 6.64 -5.16
C SER A 124 27.83 7.03 -5.94
N SER A 125 26.63 6.76 -5.40
CA SER A 125 25.34 7.00 -6.05
C SER A 125 24.65 8.22 -5.46
N GLU A 126 24.07 9.03 -6.34
CA GLU A 126 23.29 10.22 -5.99
C GLU A 126 21.80 9.96 -6.21
N ARG A 127 20.96 10.48 -5.30
CA ARG A 127 19.51 10.44 -5.49
C ARG A 127 19.09 11.39 -6.58
N ASP A 128 18.06 11.01 -7.34
CA ASP A 128 17.42 11.86 -8.33
C ASP A 128 16.12 12.44 -7.75
N PRO A 129 16.03 13.77 -7.52
CA PRO A 129 14.83 14.39 -6.97
C PRO A 129 13.55 14.16 -7.79
N GLU A 130 13.67 14.06 -9.12
CA GLU A 130 12.51 13.79 -9.98
C GLU A 130 12.01 12.35 -9.78
N TYR A 131 12.93 11.39 -9.67
CA TYR A 131 12.60 10.01 -9.36
C TYR A 131 11.97 9.88 -7.98
N CYS A 132 12.54 10.54 -6.96
CA CYS A 132 11.98 10.56 -5.60
C CYS A 132 10.54 11.10 -5.58
N SER A 133 10.29 12.25 -6.24
CA SER A 133 8.96 12.85 -6.32
C SER A 133 7.97 11.95 -7.06
N MET A 134 8.41 11.31 -8.15
CA MET A 134 7.61 10.37 -8.91
C MET A 134 7.24 9.14 -8.06
N VAL A 135 8.19 8.53 -7.35
CA VAL A 135 7.94 7.41 -6.43
C VAL A 135 6.98 7.82 -5.30
N GLU A 136 7.16 8.99 -4.68
CA GLU A 136 6.26 9.47 -3.64
C GLU A 136 4.80 9.55 -4.14
N ASN A 137 4.61 10.16 -5.31
CA ASN A 137 3.29 10.30 -5.91
C ASN A 137 2.71 8.94 -6.32
N LYS A 138 3.53 8.00 -6.78
CA LYS A 138 3.13 6.65 -7.16
C LYS A 138 2.75 5.80 -5.94
N ILE A 139 3.40 5.99 -4.79
CA ILE A 139 2.97 5.36 -3.53
C ILE A 139 1.58 5.90 -3.13
N VAL A 140 1.37 7.21 -3.22
CA VAL A 140 0.06 7.83 -2.93
C VAL A 140 -1.01 7.27 -3.87
N GLU A 141 -0.73 7.19 -5.17
CA GLU A 141 -1.60 6.58 -6.19
C GLU A 141 -1.93 5.11 -5.85
N GLY A 142 -0.93 4.32 -5.44
CA GLY A 142 -1.09 2.91 -5.07
C GLY A 142 -2.04 2.75 -3.89
N ILE A 143 -1.81 3.50 -2.81
CA ILE A 143 -2.69 3.46 -1.63
C ILE A 143 -4.12 3.88 -2.00
N GLN A 144 -4.31 4.93 -2.80
CA GLN A 144 -5.64 5.34 -3.25
C GLN A 144 -6.32 4.27 -4.11
N THR A 145 -5.57 3.63 -4.99
CA THR A 145 -6.08 2.59 -5.89
C THR A 145 -6.49 1.35 -5.10
N ALA A 146 -5.62 0.87 -4.21
CA ALA A 146 -5.92 -0.23 -3.29
C ALA A 146 -7.12 0.10 -2.40
N TRP A 147 -7.23 1.32 -1.89
CA TRP A 147 -8.41 1.77 -1.12
C TRP A 147 -9.71 1.70 -1.94
N ASN A 148 -9.69 2.14 -3.19
CA ASN A 148 -10.87 2.10 -4.06
C ASN A 148 -11.25 0.67 -4.50
N ASN A 149 -10.31 -0.27 -4.43
CA ASN A 149 -10.48 -1.67 -4.79
C ASN A 149 -10.90 -2.56 -3.59
N LEU A 150 -11.27 -1.98 -2.44
CA LEU A 150 -11.65 -2.74 -1.25
C LEU A 150 -12.83 -3.69 -1.53
N THR A 151 -12.60 -4.98 -1.30
CA THR A 151 -13.59 -6.06 -1.41
C THR A 151 -13.53 -6.99 -0.20
N LYS A 152 -14.60 -7.75 0.05
CA LYS A 152 -14.65 -8.72 1.15
C LYS A 152 -13.52 -9.74 0.99
N ALA A 153 -12.76 -9.95 2.07
CA ALA A 153 -11.58 -10.80 2.08
C ALA A 153 -11.53 -11.68 3.33
N LYS A 154 -10.67 -12.70 3.27
CA LYS A 154 -10.28 -13.54 4.40
C LYS A 154 -8.76 -13.46 4.54
N ILE A 155 -8.26 -13.50 5.77
CA ILE A 155 -6.83 -13.55 6.07
C ILE A 155 -6.49 -14.96 6.53
N GLY A 156 -5.40 -15.52 6.01
CA GLY A 156 -4.77 -16.73 6.50
C GLY A 156 -3.27 -16.49 6.64
N PHE A 157 -2.61 -17.26 7.49
CA PHE A 157 -1.16 -17.24 7.66
C PHE A 157 -0.64 -18.68 7.61
N VAL A 158 0.53 -18.85 7.01
CA VAL A 158 1.29 -20.10 6.96
C VAL A 158 2.75 -19.75 7.20
N GLU A 159 3.46 -20.62 7.89
CA GLU A 159 4.90 -20.54 8.12
C GLU A 159 5.59 -21.72 7.43
N GLY A 160 6.80 -21.49 6.95
CA GLY A 160 7.64 -22.51 6.33
C GLY A 160 9.11 -22.19 6.53
N GLU A 161 9.95 -23.22 6.40
CA GLU A 161 11.40 -23.13 6.52
C GLU A 161 12.05 -23.25 5.14
N GLN A 162 13.03 -22.39 4.86
CA GLN A 162 13.84 -22.46 3.64
C GLN A 162 15.23 -22.97 4.01
N GLU A 163 15.53 -24.22 3.64
CA GLU A 163 16.88 -24.76 3.72
C GLU A 163 17.70 -24.28 2.52
N GLY A 164 18.95 -23.87 2.79
CA GLY A 164 19.90 -23.34 1.79
C GLY A 164 20.99 -24.33 1.43
#